data_AF-A0A838PCQ6-F1
#
_entry.id   AF-A0A838PCQ6-F1
#
_cell.length_a   1.000
_cell.length_b   1.000
_cell.length_c   1.000
_cell.angle_alpha   90.00
_cell.angle_beta   90.00
_cell.angle_gamma   90.00
#
_symmetry.space_group_name_H-M   'P 1'
#
loop_
_entity.id
_entity.type
_entity.pdbx_description
1 polymer ?
#
loop_
_entity_poly.entity_id
_entity_poly.type
_entity_poly.pdbx_seq_one_letter_code
_entity_poly.pdbx_strand_id
1 'polypeptide(L)'
;MEKSVTINKPPAELYSFWREFRNLPRFMKYLESVTTLDSGRSHWMAKGPGGEKVEWDAEIYNEKENELISWRSLPGSELVNH
;
A
#
# COMPACT_ATOMS: atom_id res chain seq x y z
N MET A 1 7.67 11.57 6.85
CA MET A 1 8.87 10.74 7.05
C MET A 1 9.19 10.08 5.72
N GLU A 2 10.42 10.22 5.23
CA GLU A 2 10.89 9.54 4.03
C GLU A 2 11.59 8.23 4.44
N LYS A 3 11.27 7.12 3.77
CA LYS A 3 11.98 5.85 3.91
C LYS A 3 12.42 5.39 2.52
N SER A 4 13.70 5.08 2.38
CA SER A 4 14.30 4.62 1.13
C SER A 4 14.84 3.20 1.33
N VAL A 5 14.56 2.30 0.38
CA VAL A 5 15.07 0.92 0.37
C VAL A 5 15.69 0.66 -1.00
N THR A 6 16.94 0.20 -1.03
CA THR A 6 17.63 -0.18 -2.27
C THR A 6 17.42 -1.68 -2.54
N ILE A 7 16.88 -2.02 -3.70
CA ILE A 7 16.64 -3.42 -4.11
C ILE A 7 17.41 -3.69 -5.41
N ASN A 8 18.25 -4.72 -5.42
CA ASN A 8 19.08 -5.08 -6.58
C ASN A 8 18.30 -5.96 -7.57
N LYS A 9 17.26 -5.39 -8.19
CA LYS A 9 16.39 -6.04 -9.17
C LYS A 9 16.04 -5.09 -10.32
N PRO A 10 15.71 -5.60 -11.52
CA PRO A 10 15.27 -4.77 -12.63
C PRO A 10 14.04 -3.91 -12.25
N PRO A 11 13.98 -2.63 -12.64
CA PRO A 11 12.85 -1.75 -12.33
C PRO A 11 11.50 -2.31 -12.77
N ALA A 12 11.45 -3.02 -13.90
CA ALA A 12 10.23 -3.65 -14.39
C ALA A 12 9.71 -4.77 -13.49
N GLU A 13 10.61 -5.60 -12.95
CA GLU A 13 10.23 -6.65 -11.99
C GLU A 13 9.68 -6.03 -10.71
N LEU A 14 10.34 -4.98 -10.21
CA LEU A 14 9.90 -4.24 -9.02
C LEU A 14 8.56 -3.53 -9.25
N TYR A 15 8.40 -2.92 -10.43
CA TYR A 15 7.18 -2.22 -10.80
C TYR A 15 5.99 -3.18 -10.85
N SER A 16 6.10 -4.30 -11.57
CA SER A 16 5.03 -5.31 -11.60
C SER A 16 4.74 -5.88 -10.21
N PHE A 17 5.79 -6.11 -9.40
CA PHE A 17 5.63 -6.62 -8.04
C PHE A 17 4.92 -5.65 -7.10
N TRP A 18 5.27 -4.36 -7.14
CA TRP A 18 4.62 -3.32 -6.33
C TRP A 18 3.25 -2.93 -6.85
N ARG A 19 2.99 -3.05 -8.15
CA ARG A 19 1.68 -2.85 -8.75
C ARG A 19 0.66 -3.85 -8.21
N GLU A 20 1.10 -5.07 -7.89
CA GLU A 20 0.31 -5.99 -7.08
C GLU A 20 0.38 -5.61 -5.60
N PHE A 21 -0.55 -4.79 -5.13
CA PHE A 21 -0.52 -4.34 -3.74
C PHE A 21 -0.63 -5.46 -2.69
N ARG A 22 -1.13 -6.62 -3.07
CA ARG A 22 -1.13 -7.86 -2.26
C ARG A 22 0.27 -8.27 -1.81
N ASN A 23 1.32 -7.81 -2.51
CA ASN A 23 2.71 -8.07 -2.16
C ASN A 23 3.28 -7.09 -1.13
N LEU A 24 2.66 -5.92 -0.91
CA LEU A 24 3.16 -4.90 0.03
C LEU A 24 3.31 -5.41 1.48
N PRO A 25 2.36 -6.19 2.05
CA PRO A 25 2.50 -6.72 3.41
C PRO A 25 3.76 -7.59 3.60
N ARG A 26 4.31 -8.16 2.52
CA ARG A 26 5.50 -9.02 2.59
C ARG A 26 6.78 -8.27 2.98
N PHE A 27 6.81 -6.94 2.79
CA PHE A 27 7.99 -6.12 3.09
C PHE A 27 7.67 -4.88 3.94
N MET A 28 6.42 -4.44 4.00
CA MET A 28 5.98 -3.38 4.91
C MET A 28 5.53 -3.99 6.24
N LYS A 29 6.44 -4.08 7.22
CA LYS A 29 6.17 -4.68 8.55
C LYS A 29 4.93 -4.16 9.28
N TYR A 30 4.52 -2.93 9.00
CA TYR A 30 3.35 -2.32 9.66
C TYR A 30 2.03 -2.70 8.98
N LEU A 31 2.08 -3.14 7.72
CA LEU A 31 0.92 -3.51 6.93
C LEU A 31 0.58 -4.99 7.17
N GLU A 32 -0.60 -5.27 7.72
CA GLU A 32 -1.08 -6.62 7.98
C GLU A 32 -1.59 -7.30 6.71
N SER A 33 -2.41 -6.60 5.93
CA SER A 33 -3.05 -7.17 4.75
C SER A 33 -3.41 -6.07 3.75
N VAL A 34 -3.43 -6.44 2.47
CA VAL A 34 -3.99 -5.62 1.40
C VAL A 34 -4.94 -6.47 0.58
N THR A 35 -6.19 -6.02 0.53
CA THR A 35 -7.26 -6.62 -0.28
C THR A 35 -7.53 -5.71 -1.46
N THR A 36 -7.32 -6.21 -2.68
CA THR A 36 -7.71 -5.48 -3.89
C THR A 36 -9.23 -5.42 -3.99
N LEU A 37 -9.78 -4.22 -4.16
CA LEU A 37 -11.20 -3.96 -4.39
C LEU A 37 -11.45 -3.71 -5.88
N ASP A 38 -12.72 -3.57 -6.25
CA ASP A 38 -13.11 -3.22 -7.62
C ASP A 38 -12.68 -1.81 -8.03
N SER A 39 -12.47 -1.63 -9.33
CA SER A 39 -12.14 -0.34 -9.98
C SER A 39 -10.78 0.26 -9.59
N GLY A 40 -9.77 -0.58 -9.33
CA GLY A 40 -8.42 -0.09 -9.02
C GLY A 40 -8.24 0.46 -7.60
N ARG A 41 -9.20 0.17 -6.72
CA ARG A 41 -9.14 0.47 -5.29
C ARG A 41 -8.56 -0.71 -4.53
N SER A 42 -8.09 -0.48 -3.32
CA SER A 42 -7.56 -1.52 -2.44
C SER A 42 -7.77 -1.13 -1.00
N HIS A 43 -8.22 -2.08 -0.18
CA HIS A 43 -8.39 -1.93 1.24
C HIS A 43 -7.12 -2.41 1.97
N TRP A 44 -6.54 -1.54 2.77
CA TRP A 44 -5.26 -1.75 3.45
C TRP A 44 -5.51 -1.81 4.95
N MET A 45 -4.95 -2.80 5.61
CA MET A 45 -5.02 -2.97 7.06
C MET A 45 -3.60 -2.94 7.62
N ALA A 46 -3.35 -2.09 8.60
CA ALA A 46 -2.06 -1.98 9.29
C ALA A 46 -2.22 -2.02 10.81
N LYS A 47 -1.16 -2.44 11.49
CA LYS A 47 -1.04 -2.33 12.94
C LYS A 47 -0.32 -1.03 13.30
N GLY A 48 -1.06 -0.14 13.94
CA GLY A 48 -0.56 1.08 14.55
C GLY A 48 0.25 0.81 15.82
N PRO A 49 0.91 1.86 16.34
CA PRO A 49 1.55 1.80 17.65
C PRO A 49 0.54 1.37 18.72
N GLY A 50 0.95 0.53 19.67
CA GLY A 50 0.05 0.05 20.73
C GLY A 50 -0.89 -1.09 20.33
N GLY A 51 -0.80 -1.61 19.10
CA GLY A 51 -1.63 -2.73 18.63
C GLY A 51 -3.00 -2.32 18.10
N GLU A 52 -3.25 -1.02 17.97
CA GLU A 52 -4.43 -0.48 17.29
C GLU A 52 -4.42 -0.94 15.83
N LYS A 53 -5.58 -1.38 15.33
CA LYS A 53 -5.73 -1.71 13.91
C LYS A 53 -6.22 -0.47 13.19
N VAL A 54 -5.50 -0.11 12.13
CA VAL A 54 -5.87 1.00 11.26
C VAL A 54 -6.17 0.41 9.91
N GLU A 55 -7.38 0.66 9.42
CA GLU A 55 -7.81 0.22 8.10
C GLU A 55 -8.17 1.43 7.24
N TRP A 56 -7.74 1.40 5.98
CA TRP A 56 -8.06 2.44 5.03
C TRP A 56 -8.16 1.93 3.60
N ASP A 57 -9.00 2.58 2.81
CA ASP A 57 -9.06 2.38 1.37
C ASP A 57 -8.03 3.27 0.69
N ALA A 58 -7.34 2.74 -0.30
CA ALA A 58 -6.37 3.42 -1.12
C ALA A 58 -6.64 3.18 -2.61
N GLU A 59 -6.31 4.16 -3.43
CA GLU A 59 -6.36 4.05 -4.89
C GLU A 59 -5.05 4.53 -5.53
N ILE A 60 -4.71 3.96 -6.68
CA ILE A 60 -3.63 4.48 -7.53
C ILE A 60 -4.17 5.72 -8.24
N TYR A 61 -3.60 6.88 -7.95
CA TYR A 61 -3.99 8.12 -8.62
C TYR A 61 -2.98 8.57 -9.67
N ASN A 62 -1.74 8.08 -9.59
CA ASN A 62 -0.71 8.36 -10.57
C ASN A 62 0.28 7.20 -10.65
N GLU A 63 0.64 6.82 -11.86
CA GLU A 63 1.60 5.76 -12.14
C GLU A 63 2.44 6.14 -13.35
N LYS A 64 3.72 5.81 -13.30
CA LYS A 64 4.62 5.79 -14.44
C LYS A 64 5.29 4.43 -14.46
N GLU A 65 5.11 3.72 -15.57
CA GLU A 65 5.67 2.40 -15.77
C GLU A 65 7.17 2.39 -15.46
N ASN A 66 7.61 1.46 -14.61
CA ASN A 66 9.01 1.26 -14.22
C ASN A 66 9.67 2.45 -13.46
N GLU A 67 8.93 3.51 -13.14
CA GLU A 67 9.46 4.72 -12.50
C GLU A 67 8.74 5.09 -11.19
N LEU A 68 7.40 5.07 -11.18
CA LEU A 68 6.62 5.64 -10.08
C LEU A 68 5.29 4.92 -9.92
N ILE A 69 4.94 4.58 -8.68
CA ILE A 69 3.58 4.19 -8.30
C ILE A 69 3.17 5.09 -7.14
N SER A 70 2.21 5.97 -7.38
CA SER A 70 1.65 6.87 -6.38
C SER A 70 0.22 6.44 -6.06
N TRP A 71 0.00 6.15 -4.78
CA TRP A 71 -1.30 5.83 -4.23
C TRP A 71 -1.69 6.91 -3.22
N ARG A 72 -3.01 7.08 -3.03
CA ARG A 72 -3.57 7.97 -2.02
C ARG A 72 -4.64 7.23 -1.24
N SER A 73 -4.74 7.53 0.06
CA SER A 73 -5.87 7.10 0.87
C SER A 73 -7.14 7.81 0.41
N LEU A 74 -8.24 7.08 0.33
CA LEU A 74 -9.56 7.62 0.04
C LEU A 74 -10.18 8.24 1.32
N PRO A 75 -10.86 9.40 1.21
CA PRO A 75 -11.59 9.98 2.32
C PRO A 75 -12.82 9.10 2.63
N GLY A 76 -12.95 8.66 3.88
CA GLY A 76 -14.10 7.88 4.32
C GLY A 76 -13.79 6.54 4.98
N SER A 77 -12.53 6.13 5.09
CA SER A 77 -12.21 5.02 5.97
C SER A 77 -12.38 5.45 7.42
N GLU A 78 -13.46 4.96 7.99
CA GLU A 78 -13.81 5.14 9.38
C GLU A 78 -12.62 4.69 10.23
N LEU A 79 -11.88 5.66 10.77
CA LEU A 79 -11.23 5.45 12.05
C LEU A 79 -12.38 5.28 13.05
N VAL A 80 -12.96 4.07 13.11
CA VAL A 80 -13.81 3.67 14.23
C VAL A 80 -12.88 3.56 15.43
N ASN A 81 -12.60 4.70 16.04
CA ASN A 81 -12.22 4.75 17.45
C ASN A 81 -13.48 4.37 18.23
N HIS A 82 -13.47 3.21 18.88
CA HIS A 82 -14.34 2.94 20.02
C HIS A 82 -13.51 3.06 21.30
#